data_AF-A0AA43P516-F1
#
_entry.id   AF-A0AA43P516-F1
#
_cell.length_a   1.000
_cell.length_b   1.000
_cell.length_c   1.000
_cell.angle_alpha   90.00
_cell.angle_beta   90.00
_cell.angle_gamma   90.00
#
_symmetry.space_group_name_H-M   'P 1'
#
loop_
_entity.id
_entity.type
_entity.pdbx_description
1 polymer ?
#
loop_
_entity_poly.entity_id
_entity_poly.type
_entity_poly.pdbx_seq_one_letter_code
_entity_poly.pdbx_strand_id
1 'polypeptide(L)'
;MKVSEYMKKHGLTDEKLDAMAAPYESGDYTSEDGKVYTGSHIDSVGKRRVTVVYNAADTQRVASIARSKGVKPAVIYREALDRYLATV
;
A
#
# COMPACT_ATOMS: atom_id res chain seq x y z
N MET A 1 12.51 -13.47 -4.82
CA MET A 1 13.45 -12.61 -5.58
C MET A 1 14.00 -11.57 -4.62
N LYS A 2 15.31 -11.32 -4.60
CA LYS A 2 15.88 -10.28 -3.73
C LYS A 2 15.56 -8.89 -4.28
N VAL A 3 15.39 -7.91 -3.40
CA VAL A 3 15.08 -6.51 -3.78
C VAL A 3 16.11 -5.95 -4.76
N SER A 4 17.39 -6.27 -4.56
CA SER A 4 18.47 -5.88 -5.47
C SER A 4 18.35 -6.47 -6.89
N GLU A 5 17.88 -7.70 -7.01
CA GLU A 5 17.65 -8.35 -8.32
C GLU A 5 16.46 -7.72 -9.04
N TYR A 6 15.41 -7.37 -8.30
CA TYR A 6 14.26 -6.64 -8.83
C TYR A 6 14.65 -5.25 -9.33
N MET A 7 15.37 -4.48 -8.51
CA MET A 7 15.84 -3.15 -8.86
C MET A 7 16.69 -3.17 -10.14
N LYS A 8 17.62 -4.13 -10.23
CA LYS A 8 18.46 -4.30 -11.43
C LYS A 8 17.63 -4.68 -12.66
N LYS A 9 16.67 -5.60 -12.53
CA LYS A 9 15.79 -6.04 -13.63
C LYS A 9 14.94 -4.89 -14.18
N HIS A 10 14.50 -3.98 -13.32
CA HIS A 10 13.62 -2.87 -13.69
C HIS A 10 14.36 -1.53 -13.85
N GLY A 11 15.69 -1.51 -13.78
CA GLY A 11 16.49 -0.29 -13.93
C GLY A 11 16.17 0.78 -12.86
N LEU A 12 15.77 0.35 -11.67
CA LEU A 12 15.45 1.20 -10.52
C LEU A 12 16.74 1.45 -9.74
N THR A 13 17.06 2.72 -9.54
CA THR A 13 18.13 3.18 -8.64
C THR A 13 17.50 3.77 -7.38
N ASP A 14 18.28 3.91 -6.31
CA ASP A 14 17.78 4.53 -5.08
C ASP A 14 17.27 5.95 -5.36
N GLU A 15 17.95 6.73 -6.20
CA GLU A 15 17.51 8.09 -6.57
C GLU A 15 16.17 8.08 -7.32
N LYS A 16 15.91 7.06 -8.14
CA LYS A 16 14.62 6.89 -8.80
C LYS A 16 13.53 6.50 -7.80
N LEU A 17 13.86 5.67 -6.82
CA LEU A 17 12.92 5.31 -5.76
C LEU A 17 12.56 6.54 -4.91
N ASP A 18 13.55 7.36 -4.56
CA ASP A 18 13.34 8.61 -3.83
C ASP A 18 12.49 9.59 -4.63
N ALA A 19 12.77 9.73 -5.94
CA ALA A 19 11.97 10.58 -6.82
C ALA A 19 10.51 10.07 -6.96
N MET A 20 10.29 8.76 -6.98
CA MET A 20 8.96 8.15 -7.01
C MET A 20 8.22 8.29 -5.66
N ALA A 21 8.95 8.33 -4.54
CA ALA A 21 8.38 8.47 -3.20
C ALA A 21 8.03 9.93 -2.84
N ALA A 22 8.76 10.91 -3.40
CA ALA A 22 8.63 12.32 -3.07
C ALA A 22 7.17 12.86 -3.10
N PRO A 23 6.30 12.53 -4.07
CA PRO A 23 4.90 12.98 -4.07
C PRO A 23 4.08 12.43 -2.90
N TYR A 24 4.38 11.22 -2.42
CA TYR A 24 3.69 10.61 -1.28
C TYR A 24 4.14 11.21 0.05
N GLU A 25 5.41 11.60 0.16
CA GLU A 25 5.96 12.29 1.33
C GLU A 25 5.45 13.73 1.43
N SER A 26 5.51 14.47 0.31
CA SER A 26 4.98 15.84 0.20
C SER A 26 3.45 15.88 0.24
N GLY A 27 2.78 14.75 -0.01
CA GLY A 27 1.33 14.63 -0.06
C GLY A 27 0.72 15.16 -1.36
N ASP A 28 1.56 15.47 -2.34
CA ASP A 28 1.20 15.94 -3.68
C ASP A 28 1.03 14.76 -4.65
N TYR A 29 0.25 13.76 -4.24
CA TYR A 29 -0.13 12.63 -5.09
C TYR A 29 -1.58 12.77 -5.52
N THR A 30 -1.84 12.45 -6.77
CA THR A 30 -3.22 12.37 -7.28
C THR A 30 -3.85 11.11 -6.69
N SER A 31 -4.80 11.25 -5.77
CA SER A 31 -5.64 10.13 -5.39
C SER A 31 -6.53 9.74 -6.58
N GLU A 32 -6.54 8.46 -6.96
CA GLU A 32 -7.63 7.90 -7.77
C GLU A 32 -8.98 8.20 -7.10
N ASP A 33 -10.11 8.03 -7.80
CA ASP A 33 -11.49 8.39 -7.39
C ASP A 33 -11.98 7.85 -6.01
N GLY A 34 -11.13 7.16 -5.26
CA GLY A 34 -11.31 6.86 -3.85
C GLY A 34 -11.13 8.09 -2.95
N LYS A 35 -12.07 8.29 -2.03
CA LYS A 35 -12.02 9.37 -1.04
C LYS A 35 -10.87 9.16 -0.04
N VAL A 36 -9.75 9.84 -0.27
CA VAL A 36 -8.61 9.85 0.66
C VAL A 36 -8.81 10.95 1.69
N TYR A 37 -8.82 10.59 2.98
CA TYR A 37 -8.92 11.55 4.08
C TYR A 37 -7.53 11.80 4.67
N THR A 38 -6.96 12.96 4.39
CA THR A 38 -5.72 13.44 5.01
C THR A 38 -6.03 14.16 6.32
N GLY A 39 -5.93 13.46 7.45
CA GLY A 39 -6.14 14.06 8.78
C GLY A 39 -4.85 14.69 9.36
N SER A 40 -5.01 15.80 10.10
CA SER A 40 -3.92 16.62 10.68
C SER A 40 -3.20 15.97 11.89
N HIS A 41 -2.86 14.70 11.82
CA HIS A 41 -2.07 14.03 12.85
C HIS A 41 -0.55 14.18 12.59
N ILE A 42 -0.15 15.33 12.05
CA ILE A 42 1.23 15.67 11.68
C ILE A 42 2.04 16.04 12.93
N ASP A 43 1.43 16.72 13.90
CA ASP A 43 2.18 17.37 14.99
C ASP A 43 2.65 16.40 16.10
N SER A 44 2.06 15.22 16.26
CA SER A 44 2.34 14.33 17.40
C SER A 44 3.27 13.15 17.09
N VAL A 45 3.37 12.71 15.84
CA VAL A 45 4.03 11.42 15.48
C VAL A 45 5.15 11.59 14.44
N GLY A 46 5.34 12.80 13.90
CA GLY A 46 6.37 13.10 12.89
C GLY A 46 6.24 12.28 11.60
N LYS A 47 5.10 11.62 11.38
CA LYS A 47 4.84 10.74 10.23
C LYS A 47 3.43 10.95 9.72
N ARG A 48 3.31 11.36 8.46
CA ARG A 48 2.03 11.53 7.77
C ARG A 48 1.36 10.16 7.63
N ARG A 49 0.23 9.96 8.32
CA ARG A 49 -0.58 8.74 8.18
C ARG A 49 -1.59 8.94 7.06
N VAL A 50 -1.50 8.12 6.02
CA VAL A 50 -2.52 8.02 4.97
C VAL A 50 -3.60 7.04 5.44
N THR A 51 -4.82 7.53 5.62
CA THR A 51 -5.98 6.68 5.92
C THR A 51 -6.67 6.34 4.61
N VAL A 52 -6.50 5.10 4.16
CA VAL A 52 -7.22 4.56 3.00
C VAL A 52 -8.56 4.02 3.47
N VAL A 53 -9.65 4.56 2.93
CA VAL A 53 -11.02 4.11 3.23
C VAL A 53 -11.45 3.12 2.16
N TYR A 54 -11.74 1.89 2.59
CA TYR A 54 -12.26 0.84 1.73
C TYR A 54 -13.77 0.68 1.92
N ASN A 55 -14.45 0.11 0.93
CA ASN A 55 -15.86 -0.26 1.07
C ASN A 55 -16.03 -1.26 2.23
N ALA A 56 -17.03 -1.04 3.08
CA ALA A 56 -17.34 -1.91 4.21
C ALA A 56 -17.55 -3.37 3.77
N ALA A 57 -18.21 -3.61 2.64
CA ALA A 57 -18.46 -4.95 2.11
C ALA A 57 -17.15 -5.70 1.82
N ASP A 58 -16.17 -5.01 1.23
CA ASP A 58 -14.87 -5.61 0.89
C ASP A 58 -14.07 -5.94 2.15
N THR A 59 -14.05 -5.01 3.13
CA THR A 59 -13.35 -5.26 4.39
C THR A 59 -13.96 -6.41 5.19
N GLN A 60 -15.30 -6.54 5.17
CA GLN A 60 -16.01 -7.66 5.78
C GLN A 60 -15.70 -8.99 5.09
N ARG A 61 -15.64 -8.98 3.75
CA ARG A 61 -15.27 -10.17 2.96
C ARG A 61 -13.86 -10.63 3.29
N VAL A 62 -12.88 -9.71 3.33
CA VAL A 62 -11.50 -10.03 3.71
C VAL A 62 -11.44 -10.58 5.13
N ALA A 63 -12.17 -10.00 6.08
CA ALA A 63 -12.23 -10.49 7.46
C ALA A 63 -12.80 -11.91 7.54
N SER A 64 -13.84 -12.22 6.77
CA SER A 64 -14.43 -13.56 6.69
C SER A 64 -13.42 -14.59 6.16
N ILE A 65 -12.73 -14.27 5.06
CA ILE A 65 -11.69 -15.14 4.48
C ILE A 65 -10.56 -15.38 5.49
N ALA A 66 -10.07 -14.31 6.12
CA ALA A 66 -9.00 -14.39 7.12
C ALA A 66 -9.40 -15.31 8.30
N ARG A 67 -10.63 -15.18 8.80
CA ARG A 67 -11.18 -16.04 9.85
C ARG A 67 -11.26 -17.49 9.41
N SER A 68 -11.74 -17.77 8.19
CA SER A 68 -11.84 -19.14 7.67
C SER A 68 -10.48 -19.84 7.55
N LYS A 69 -9.41 -19.06 7.34
CA LYS A 69 -8.03 -19.54 7.23
C LYS A 69 -7.24 -19.51 8.54
N GLY A 70 -7.81 -18.96 9.62
CA GLY A 70 -7.09 -18.77 10.89
C GLY A 70 -5.92 -17.79 10.83
N VAL A 71 -5.95 -16.83 9.89
CA VAL A 71 -4.87 -15.86 9.67
C VAL A 71 -5.34 -14.43 9.90
N LYS A 72 -4.40 -13.48 9.97
CA LYS A 72 -4.71 -12.05 10.04
C LYS A 72 -5.17 -11.53 8.67
N PRO A 73 -6.10 -10.57 8.58
CA PRO A 73 -6.51 -9.92 7.33
C PRO A 73 -5.35 -9.41 6.47
N ALA A 74 -4.27 -8.93 7.10
CA ALA A 74 -3.05 -8.49 6.41
C ALA A 74 -2.42 -9.57 5.51
N VAL A 75 -2.55 -10.85 5.88
CA VAL A 75 -2.05 -11.96 5.06
C VAL A 75 -2.86 -12.07 3.77
N ILE A 76 -4.18 -11.89 3.84
CA ILE A 76 -5.06 -11.93 2.67
C ILE A 76 -4.73 -10.81 1.68
N TYR A 77 -4.47 -9.60 2.17
CA TYR A 77 -4.06 -8.49 1.31
C TYR A 77 -2.70 -8.76 0.65
N ARG A 78 -1.73 -9.34 1.37
CA ARG A 78 -0.42 -9.71 0.80
C ARG A 78 -0.57 -10.79 -0.27
N GLU A 79 -1.33 -11.85 0.00
CA GLU A 79 -1.62 -12.90 -1.00
C GLU A 79 -2.29 -12.32 -2.25
N ALA A 80 -3.23 -11.39 -2.08
CA ALA A 80 -3.90 -10.73 -3.20
C ALA A 80 -2.94 -9.87 -4.02
N LEU A 81 -2.05 -9.12 -3.35
CA LEU A 81 -1.01 -8.33 -4.00
C LEU A 81 -0.02 -9.21 -4.77
N ASP A 82 0.47 -10.29 -4.14
CA ASP A 82 1.39 -11.25 -4.77
C ASP A 82 0.79 -11.84 -6.05
N ARG A 83 -0.51 -12.18 -6.03
CA ARG A 83 -1.22 -12.67 -7.22
C ARG A 83 -1.36 -11.62 -8.30
N TYR A 84 -1.73 -10.39 -7.94
CA TYR A 84 -1.84 -9.29 -8.89
C TYR A 84 -0.50 -9.03 -9.58
N LEU A 85 0.60 -8.94 -8.81
CA LEU A 85 1.93 -8.72 -9.36
C LEU A 85 2.45 -9.89 -10.20
N ALA A 86 1.98 -11.12 -9.96
CA ALA A 86 2.31 -12.27 -10.79
C ALA A 86 1.55 -12.29 -12.14
N THR A 87 0.52 -11.47 -12.29
CA THR A 87 -0.26 -11.32 -13.54
C THR A 87 0.16 -10.13 -14.40
N VAL A 88 1.15 -9.36 -13.95
CA VAL A 88 1.77 -8.21 -14.65
C VAL A 88 3.17 -8.59 -15.12
#